data_AF-Q3UYE4-F1
#
_entry.id   AF-Q3UYE4-F1
#
_cell.length_a   1.000
_cell.length_b   1.000
_cell.length_c   1.000
_cell.angle_alpha   90.00
_cell.angle_beta   90.00
_cell.angle_gamma   90.00
#
_symmetry.space_group_name_H-M   'P 1'
#
loop_
_entity.id
_entity.type
_entity.pdbx_description
1 polymer ?
#
loop_
_entity_poly.entity_id
_entity_poly.type
_entity_poly.pdbx_seq_one_letter_code
_entity_poly.pdbx_strand_id
1 'polypeptide(L)'
;DSPSQVRKLVPSRDQTLQEELARQQVNERLRRQFAAQANAIGPWIQGKVEEVGRLAAGLAGSLEEQMAGLRQQEQNIINYKSNIDRLEGDHQLLQESLVFDNKHTVYSMEHIRVGWEQLLTSIARTINEVENQVLTRDAKGLSQEQLNEFRASFNHFDRKRNGMMEPDDFRACLISMGYDLGEVEFARIMTMVDPNAAGVVTFQAFIDFMTRETAETDTAEQVVASFKILAGDKNYITPEELRRELPAEQAEYCIRRMAPYKGSGAPSGALDYVAFSSALYGESDL
;
A
#
# COMPACT_ATOMS: atom_id res chain seq x y z
N ASP A 1 23.59 -55.85 -60.24
CA ASP A 1 22.79 -55.10 -59.26
C ASP A 1 21.62 -55.92 -58.77
N SER A 2 21.75 -56.47 -57.56
CA SER A 2 21.04 -57.69 -57.16
C SER A 2 19.76 -57.40 -56.34
N PRO A 3 18.62 -57.99 -56.68
CA PRO A 3 17.40 -57.99 -55.86
C PRO A 3 17.63 -58.43 -54.40
N SER A 4 18.74 -59.14 -54.13
CA SER A 4 19.17 -59.57 -52.80
C SER A 4 19.75 -58.46 -51.92
N GLN A 5 20.31 -57.38 -52.47
CA GLN A 5 20.68 -56.19 -51.68
C GLN A 5 19.44 -55.41 -51.24
N VAL A 6 18.47 -55.22 -52.15
CA VAL A 6 17.20 -54.55 -51.84
C VAL A 6 16.42 -55.31 -50.76
N ARG A 7 16.34 -56.65 -50.85
CA ARG A 7 15.71 -57.49 -49.82
C ARG A 7 16.36 -57.41 -48.43
N LYS A 8 17.64 -57.06 -48.33
CA LYS A 8 18.34 -56.85 -47.05
C LYS A 8 18.14 -55.44 -46.49
N LEU A 9 17.90 -54.45 -47.35
CA LEU A 9 17.72 -53.05 -46.95
C LEU A 9 16.32 -52.75 -46.43
N VAL A 10 15.29 -53.49 -46.87
CA VAL A 10 13.89 -53.27 -46.45
C VAL A 10 13.69 -53.46 -44.93
N PRO A 11 14.10 -54.59 -44.30
CA PRO A 11 13.91 -54.76 -42.85
C PRO A 11 14.69 -53.73 -42.02
N SER A 12 15.89 -53.35 -42.46
CA SER A 12 16.69 -52.32 -41.80
C SER A 12 16.02 -50.95 -41.87
N ARG A 13 15.42 -50.61 -43.03
CA ARG A 13 14.67 -49.37 -43.19
C ARG A 13 13.39 -49.37 -42.36
N ASP A 14 12.68 -50.48 -42.30
CA ASP A 14 11.48 -50.62 -41.48
C ASP A 14 11.81 -50.42 -39.99
N GLN A 15 12.92 -50.99 -39.52
CA GLN A 15 13.42 -50.76 -38.17
C GLN A 15 13.74 -49.28 -37.91
N THR A 16 14.49 -48.62 -38.80
CA THR A 16 14.81 -47.18 -38.65
C THR A 16 13.55 -46.31 -38.64
N LEU A 17 12.55 -46.63 -39.48
CA LEU A 17 11.27 -45.91 -39.49
C LEU A 17 10.50 -46.12 -38.18
N GLN A 18 10.54 -47.33 -37.62
CA GLN A 18 9.86 -47.65 -36.36
C GLN A 18 10.52 -46.95 -35.16
N GLU A 19 11.85 -46.87 -35.14
CA GLU A 19 12.61 -46.11 -34.15
C GLU A 19 12.31 -44.60 -34.24
N GLU A 20 12.27 -44.05 -35.45
CA GLU A 20 11.93 -42.64 -35.66
C GLU A 20 10.47 -42.34 -35.28
N LEU A 21 9.54 -43.23 -35.62
CA LEU A 21 8.13 -43.09 -35.22
C LEU A 21 7.99 -43.10 -33.70
N ALA A 22 8.68 -44.00 -33.00
CA ALA A 22 8.69 -44.04 -31.55
C ALA A 22 9.24 -42.74 -30.96
N ARG A 23 10.34 -42.20 -31.52
CA ARG A 23 10.90 -40.91 -31.11
C ARG A 23 9.90 -39.77 -31.29
N GLN A 24 9.22 -39.70 -32.43
CA GLN A 24 8.21 -38.66 -32.67
C GLN A 24 7.01 -38.77 -31.72
N GLN A 25 6.58 -39.99 -31.38
CA GLN A 25 5.51 -40.19 -30.40
C GLN A 25 5.93 -39.73 -29.00
N VAL A 26 7.16 -40.00 -28.58
CA VAL A 26 7.69 -39.50 -27.30
C VAL A 26 7.76 -37.97 -27.30
N ASN A 27 8.30 -37.37 -28.37
CA ASN A 27 8.39 -35.91 -28.48
C ASN A 27 7.00 -35.23 -28.44
N GLU A 28 6.01 -35.78 -29.12
CA GLU A 28 4.64 -35.27 -29.08
C GLU A 28 4.01 -35.41 -27.67
N ARG A 29 4.31 -36.49 -26.93
CA ARG A 29 3.88 -36.64 -25.53
C ARG A 29 4.51 -35.57 -24.63
N LEU A 30 5.83 -35.35 -24.74
CA LEU A 30 6.53 -34.32 -23.98
C LEU A 30 5.96 -32.92 -24.27
N ARG A 31 5.70 -32.59 -25.55
CA ARG A 31 5.07 -31.32 -25.94
C ARG A 31 3.71 -31.15 -25.26
N ARG A 32 2.85 -32.17 -25.30
CA ARG A 32 1.52 -32.11 -24.67
C ARG A 32 1.60 -31.98 -23.15
N GLN A 33 2.53 -32.69 -22.52
CA GLN A 33 2.71 -32.66 -21.06
C GLN A 33 3.14 -31.28 -20.58
N PHE A 34 4.19 -30.72 -21.20
CA PHE A 34 4.62 -29.34 -20.92
C PHE A 34 3.48 -28.35 -21.17
N ALA A 35 2.79 -28.45 -22.31
CA ALA A 35 1.72 -27.53 -22.67
C ALA A 35 0.55 -27.58 -21.69
N ALA A 36 0.14 -28.77 -21.23
CA ALA A 36 -0.93 -28.91 -20.26
C ALA A 36 -0.60 -28.21 -18.94
N GLN A 37 0.64 -28.34 -18.45
CA GLN A 37 1.09 -27.65 -17.25
C GLN A 37 1.23 -26.14 -17.48
N ALA A 38 1.88 -25.71 -18.56
CA ALA A 38 2.07 -24.30 -18.87
C ALA A 38 0.74 -23.55 -19.06
N ASN A 39 -0.24 -24.16 -19.71
CA ASN A 39 -1.58 -23.59 -19.91
C ASN A 39 -2.39 -23.49 -18.61
N ALA A 40 -2.03 -24.23 -17.55
CA ALA A 40 -2.61 -24.07 -16.23
C ALA A 40 -1.87 -23.00 -15.40
N ILE A 41 -0.54 -23.01 -15.46
CA ILE A 41 0.33 -22.14 -14.67
C ILE A 41 0.24 -20.69 -15.15
N GLY A 42 0.27 -20.43 -16.47
CA GLY A 42 0.26 -19.08 -17.02
C GLY A 42 -0.92 -18.22 -16.54
N PRO A 43 -2.18 -18.67 -16.73
CA PRO A 43 -3.35 -17.96 -16.22
C PRO A 43 -3.38 -17.86 -14.68
N TRP A 44 -2.87 -18.87 -13.98
CA TRP A 44 -2.79 -18.85 -12.53
C TRP A 44 -1.86 -17.73 -12.03
N ILE A 45 -0.69 -17.55 -12.66
CA ILE A 45 0.24 -16.45 -12.34
C ILE A 45 -0.45 -15.11 -12.57
N GLN A 46 -1.09 -14.92 -13.73
CA GLN A 46 -1.80 -13.68 -14.05
C GLN A 46 -2.89 -13.35 -13.01
N GLY A 47 -3.72 -14.33 -12.65
CA GLY A 47 -4.76 -14.14 -11.63
C GLY A 47 -4.18 -13.76 -10.27
N LYS A 48 -3.02 -14.31 -9.89
CA LYS A 48 -2.34 -13.94 -8.64
C LYS A 48 -1.75 -12.54 -8.67
N VAL A 49 -1.17 -12.11 -9.79
CA VAL A 49 -0.70 -10.72 -9.96
C VAL A 49 -1.87 -9.74 -9.78
N GLU A 50 -3.03 -10.04 -10.39
CA GLU A 50 -4.23 -9.20 -10.24
C GLU A 50 -4.76 -9.19 -8.80
N GLU A 51 -4.74 -10.33 -8.10
CA GLU A 51 -5.11 -10.42 -6.68
C GLU A 51 -4.19 -9.60 -5.77
N VAL A 52 -2.87 -9.71 -5.94
CA VAL A 52 -1.89 -8.92 -5.19
C VAL A 52 -2.10 -7.42 -5.48
N GLY A 53 -2.33 -7.05 -6.74
CA GLY A 53 -2.64 -5.67 -7.11
C GLY A 53 -3.92 -5.13 -6.48
N ARG A 54 -4.97 -5.95 -6.36
CA ARG A 54 -6.21 -5.54 -5.66
C ARG A 54 -6.00 -5.31 -4.16
N LEU A 55 -5.22 -6.18 -3.51
CA LEU A 55 -4.87 -6.01 -2.09
C LEU A 55 -4.01 -4.76 -1.89
N ALA A 56 -3.04 -4.52 -2.78
CA ALA A 56 -2.19 -3.32 -2.75
C ALA A 56 -2.98 -2.01 -2.91
N ALA A 57 -4.04 -2.02 -3.72
CA ALA A 57 -4.88 -0.85 -3.94
C ALA A 57 -5.69 -0.43 -2.69
N GLY A 58 -5.74 -1.26 -1.65
CA GLY A 58 -6.39 -0.93 -0.38
C GLY A 58 -7.90 -0.70 -0.49
N LEU A 59 -8.53 -1.22 -1.55
CA LEU A 59 -9.96 -1.02 -1.83
C LEU A 59 -10.89 -1.78 -0.86
N ALA A 60 -10.34 -2.63 0.01
CA ALA A 60 -11.11 -3.37 1.01
C ALA A 60 -10.26 -3.65 2.26
N GLY A 61 -10.71 -3.13 3.40
CA GLY A 61 -10.24 -3.54 4.73
C GLY A 61 -9.10 -2.71 5.33
N SER A 62 -8.89 -2.97 6.62
CA SER A 62 -7.80 -2.46 7.44
C SER A 62 -6.41 -2.89 6.94
N LEU A 63 -5.36 -2.19 7.35
CA LEU A 63 -3.97 -2.57 7.04
C LEU A 63 -3.65 -3.99 7.56
N GLU A 64 -4.25 -4.39 8.68
CA GLU A 64 -4.15 -5.73 9.25
C GLU A 64 -4.76 -6.79 8.34
N GLU A 65 -5.96 -6.53 7.83
CA GLU A 65 -6.64 -7.42 6.86
C GLU A 65 -5.87 -7.50 5.54
N GLN A 66 -5.32 -6.38 5.06
CA GLN A 66 -4.46 -6.34 3.89
C GLN A 66 -3.19 -7.18 4.11
N MET A 67 -2.53 -7.01 5.25
CA MET A 67 -1.33 -7.78 5.62
C MET A 67 -1.64 -9.28 5.69
N ALA A 68 -2.72 -9.66 6.40
CA ALA A 68 -3.14 -11.05 6.52
C ALA A 68 -3.47 -11.65 5.14
N GLY A 69 -4.17 -10.89 4.29
CA GLY A 69 -4.48 -11.27 2.92
C GLY A 69 -3.22 -11.51 2.07
N LEU A 70 -2.26 -10.59 2.14
CA LEU A 70 -0.98 -10.70 1.41
C LEU A 70 -0.15 -11.90 1.90
N ARG A 71 -0.05 -12.10 3.21
CA ARG A 71 0.64 -13.27 3.79
C ARG A 71 -0.02 -14.59 3.39
N GLN A 72 -1.35 -14.62 3.30
CA GLN A 72 -2.06 -15.79 2.77
C GLN A 72 -1.73 -16.03 1.30
N GLN A 73 -1.65 -14.98 0.47
CA GLN A 73 -1.25 -15.13 -0.92
C GLN A 73 0.20 -15.56 -1.07
N GLU A 74 1.11 -15.06 -0.23
CA GLU A 74 2.51 -15.48 -0.18
C GLU A 74 2.61 -16.99 0.09
N GLN A 75 1.87 -17.49 1.07
CA GLN A 75 1.85 -18.92 1.35
C GLN A 75 1.26 -19.73 0.19
N ASN A 76 0.22 -19.22 -0.47
CA ASN A 76 -0.36 -19.87 -1.65
C ASN A 76 0.66 -19.96 -2.80
N ILE A 77 1.46 -18.92 -3.01
CA ILE A 77 2.52 -18.88 -4.02
C ILE A 77 3.63 -19.87 -3.64
N ILE A 78 4.10 -19.88 -2.40
CA ILE A 78 5.11 -20.83 -1.93
C ILE A 78 4.64 -22.27 -2.15
N ASN A 79 3.39 -22.58 -1.81
CA ASN A 79 2.81 -23.92 -1.98
C ASN A 79 2.69 -24.31 -3.46
N TYR A 80 2.55 -23.35 -4.37
CA TYR A 80 2.44 -23.62 -5.80
C TYR A 80 3.80 -23.86 -6.48
N LYS A 81 4.92 -23.52 -5.82
CA LYS A 81 6.29 -23.64 -6.34
C LYS A 81 6.62 -25.03 -6.90
N SER A 82 6.11 -26.10 -6.28
CA SER A 82 6.34 -27.46 -6.78
C SER A 82 5.79 -27.72 -8.19
N ASN A 83 4.76 -26.98 -8.61
CA ASN A 83 4.21 -27.08 -9.96
C ASN A 83 5.14 -26.40 -10.98
N ILE A 84 5.77 -25.29 -10.61
CA ILE A 84 6.79 -24.63 -11.42
C ILE A 84 8.00 -25.56 -11.59
N ASP A 85 8.44 -26.21 -10.51
CA ASP A 85 9.57 -27.15 -10.56
C ASP A 85 9.28 -28.38 -11.43
N ARG A 86 8.03 -28.84 -11.45
CA ARG A 86 7.62 -29.92 -12.35
C ARG A 86 7.64 -29.48 -13.82
N LEU A 87 7.15 -28.27 -14.12
CA LEU A 87 7.20 -27.71 -15.47
C LEU A 87 8.65 -27.52 -15.95
N GLU A 88 9.54 -27.08 -15.06
CA GLU A 88 10.98 -26.95 -15.31
C GLU A 88 11.60 -28.31 -15.70
N GLY A 89 11.22 -29.38 -14.99
CA GLY A 89 11.62 -30.75 -15.34
C GLY A 89 11.11 -31.19 -16.72
N ASP A 90 9.85 -30.91 -17.06
CA ASP A 90 9.31 -31.20 -18.40
C ASP A 90 10.04 -30.41 -19.50
N HIS A 91 10.41 -29.16 -19.22
CA HIS A 91 11.19 -28.33 -20.14
C HIS A 91 12.59 -28.91 -20.38
N GLN A 92 13.25 -29.38 -19.33
CA GLN A 92 14.56 -30.04 -19.42
C GLN A 92 14.50 -31.27 -20.33
N LEU A 93 13.47 -32.11 -20.18
CA LEU A 93 13.25 -33.28 -21.06
C LEU A 93 13.03 -32.90 -22.52
N LEU A 94 12.32 -31.80 -22.78
CA LEU A 94 12.14 -31.26 -24.15
C LEU A 94 13.48 -30.81 -24.75
N GLN A 95 14.31 -30.10 -23.97
CA GLN A 95 15.63 -29.65 -24.40
C GLN A 95 16.57 -30.83 -24.70
N GLU A 96 16.62 -31.83 -23.82
CA GLU A 96 17.40 -33.06 -24.01
C GLU A 96 16.95 -33.85 -25.23
N SER A 97 15.66 -33.78 -25.56
CA SER A 97 15.08 -34.40 -26.76
C SER A 97 15.21 -33.52 -28.02
N LEU A 98 15.87 -32.35 -27.92
CA LEU A 98 16.05 -31.35 -28.99
C LEU A 98 14.71 -30.86 -29.59
N VAL A 99 13.67 -30.75 -28.75
CA VAL A 99 12.34 -30.26 -29.12
C VAL A 99 12.19 -28.82 -28.63
N PHE A 100 12.23 -27.87 -29.57
CA PHE A 100 12.18 -26.43 -29.24
C PHE A 100 10.84 -25.77 -29.55
N ASP A 101 10.02 -26.39 -30.41
CA ASP A 101 8.69 -25.92 -30.76
C ASP A 101 7.61 -26.69 -30.00
N ASN A 102 6.56 -25.98 -29.58
CA ASN A 102 5.39 -26.59 -28.97
C ASN A 102 4.10 -25.92 -29.47
N LYS A 103 3.43 -26.58 -30.42
CA LYS A 103 2.17 -26.11 -31.01
C LYS A 103 0.96 -26.14 -30.06
N HIS A 104 1.09 -26.72 -28.87
CA HIS A 104 -0.02 -26.93 -27.92
C HIS A 104 -0.12 -25.85 -26.84
N THR A 105 0.83 -24.92 -26.78
CA THR A 105 0.81 -23.81 -25.83
C THR A 105 1.43 -22.56 -26.45
N VAL A 106 0.95 -21.40 -26.01
CA VAL A 106 1.57 -20.10 -26.33
C VAL A 106 2.62 -19.70 -25.28
N TYR A 107 2.66 -20.41 -24.16
CA TYR A 107 3.60 -20.14 -23.07
C TYR A 107 4.91 -20.86 -23.32
N SER A 108 6.00 -20.09 -23.43
CA SER A 108 7.35 -20.62 -23.34
C SER A 108 7.74 -20.75 -21.87
N MET A 109 8.75 -21.57 -21.57
CA MET A 109 9.27 -21.65 -20.20
C MET A 109 9.76 -20.29 -19.71
N GLU A 110 10.37 -19.49 -20.59
CA GLU A 110 10.84 -18.14 -20.27
C GLU A 110 9.71 -17.19 -19.87
N HIS A 111 8.59 -17.19 -20.60
CA HIS A 111 7.41 -16.41 -20.21
C HIS A 111 6.90 -16.77 -18.81
N ILE A 112 6.91 -18.07 -18.47
CA ILE A 112 6.49 -18.55 -17.15
C ILE A 112 7.48 -18.12 -16.06
N ARG A 113 8.80 -18.24 -16.29
CA ARG A 113 9.83 -17.82 -15.32
C ARG A 113 9.73 -16.34 -15.01
N VAL A 114 9.68 -15.49 -16.04
CA VAL A 114 9.57 -14.04 -15.87
C VAL A 114 8.29 -13.69 -15.11
N GLY A 115 7.14 -14.28 -15.49
CA GLY A 115 5.88 -14.04 -14.79
C GLY A 115 5.93 -14.48 -13.31
N TRP A 116 6.57 -15.61 -13.02
CA TRP A 116 6.73 -16.11 -11.67
C TRP A 116 7.64 -15.22 -10.81
N GLU A 117 8.79 -14.81 -11.34
CA GLU A 117 9.73 -13.91 -10.64
C GLU A 117 9.13 -12.52 -10.39
N GLN A 118 8.39 -11.99 -11.38
CA GLN A 118 7.65 -10.75 -11.23
C GLN A 118 6.59 -10.86 -10.13
N LEU A 119 5.85 -11.98 -10.07
CA LEU A 119 4.86 -12.22 -9.01
C LEU A 119 5.52 -12.26 -7.63
N LEU A 120 6.64 -12.98 -7.46
CA LEU A 120 7.39 -13.04 -6.20
C LEU A 120 7.90 -11.65 -5.78
N THR A 121 8.45 -10.89 -6.72
CA THR A 121 8.93 -9.53 -6.46
C THR A 121 7.78 -8.60 -6.09
N SER A 122 6.66 -8.70 -6.81
CA SER A 122 5.47 -7.88 -6.57
C SER A 122 4.92 -8.12 -5.17
N ILE A 123 4.72 -9.38 -4.77
CA ILE A 123 4.14 -9.66 -3.46
C ILE A 123 5.06 -9.26 -2.30
N ALA A 124 6.37 -9.50 -2.43
CA ALA A 124 7.34 -9.09 -1.42
C ALA A 124 7.38 -7.56 -1.28
N ARG A 125 7.37 -6.83 -2.40
CA ARG A 125 7.31 -5.37 -2.40
C ARG A 125 6.03 -4.87 -1.73
N THR A 126 4.87 -5.41 -2.09
CA THR A 126 3.58 -4.99 -1.52
C THR A 126 3.51 -5.30 -0.02
N ILE A 127 4.00 -6.46 0.44
CA ILE A 127 4.09 -6.76 1.87
C ILE A 127 4.93 -5.70 2.58
N ASN A 128 6.15 -5.43 2.12
CA ASN A 128 7.02 -4.42 2.73
C ASN A 128 6.38 -3.03 2.74
N GLU A 129 5.68 -2.65 1.67
CA GLU A 129 4.97 -1.39 1.61
C GLU A 129 3.86 -1.29 2.66
N VAL A 130 3.08 -2.35 2.87
CA VAL A 130 2.02 -2.38 3.90
C VAL A 130 2.62 -2.46 5.32
N GLU A 131 3.70 -3.22 5.52
CA GLU A 131 4.42 -3.26 6.82
C GLU A 131 4.92 -1.88 7.22
N ASN A 132 5.56 -1.16 6.29
CA ASN A 132 6.01 0.21 6.53
C ASN A 132 4.84 1.14 6.87
N GLN A 133 3.66 0.96 6.28
CA GLN A 133 2.48 1.76 6.62
C GLN A 133 1.99 1.48 8.04
N VAL A 134 1.94 0.22 8.45
CA VAL A 134 1.57 -0.17 9.82
C VAL A 134 2.55 0.43 10.82
N LEU A 135 3.86 0.30 10.55
CA LEU A 135 4.89 0.89 11.39
C LEU A 135 4.77 2.41 11.50
N THR A 136 4.55 3.11 10.39
CA THR A 136 4.37 4.57 10.39
C THR A 136 3.10 4.97 11.14
N ARG A 137 1.99 4.25 10.96
CA ARG A 137 0.75 4.50 11.71
C ARG A 137 0.99 4.41 13.21
N ASP A 138 1.60 3.30 13.64
CA ASP A 138 1.76 2.98 15.05
C ASP A 138 2.81 3.88 15.71
N ALA A 139 3.91 4.18 15.01
CA ALA A 139 4.96 5.09 15.49
C ALA A 139 4.48 6.55 15.64
N LYS A 140 3.46 6.94 14.86
CA LYS A 140 2.89 8.29 14.88
C LYS A 140 1.57 8.39 15.64
N GLY A 141 1.08 7.29 16.20
CA GLY A 141 -0.19 7.25 16.92
C GLY A 141 -1.41 7.61 16.05
N LEU A 142 -1.35 7.33 14.75
CA LEU A 142 -2.41 7.74 13.82
C LEU A 142 -3.58 6.76 13.83
N SER A 143 -4.79 7.29 13.71
CA SER A 143 -5.94 6.45 13.38
C SER A 143 -5.83 5.92 11.95
N GLN A 144 -6.50 4.81 11.66
CA GLN A 144 -6.54 4.24 10.32
C GLN A 144 -7.21 5.19 9.32
N GLU A 145 -8.21 5.95 9.77
CA GLU A 145 -8.90 6.95 8.95
C GLU A 145 -7.96 8.12 8.60
N GLN A 146 -7.20 8.63 9.58
CA GLN A 146 -6.22 9.71 9.35
C GLN A 146 -5.13 9.29 8.35
N LEU A 147 -4.55 8.09 8.54
CA LEU A 147 -3.55 7.59 7.61
C LEU A 147 -4.13 7.40 6.20
N ASN A 148 -5.36 6.89 6.10
CA ASN A 148 -6.04 6.74 4.81
C ASN A 148 -6.32 8.09 4.14
N GLU A 149 -6.72 9.12 4.88
CA GLU A 149 -6.95 10.46 4.37
C GLU A 149 -5.65 11.11 3.85
N PHE A 150 -4.56 10.98 4.63
CA PHE A 150 -3.24 11.44 4.22
C PHE A 150 -2.76 10.74 2.94
N ARG A 151 -2.99 9.43 2.83
CA ARG A 151 -2.66 8.67 1.61
C ARG A 151 -3.54 9.02 0.43
N ALA A 152 -4.85 9.14 0.62
CA ALA A 152 -5.78 9.47 -0.44
C ALA A 152 -5.43 10.81 -1.05
N SER A 153 -5.12 11.79 -0.20
CA SER A 153 -4.66 13.10 -0.62
C SER A 153 -3.30 13.04 -1.31
N PHE A 154 -2.29 12.38 -0.71
CA PHE A 154 -0.98 12.26 -1.34
C PHE A 154 -1.06 11.59 -2.72
N ASN A 155 -1.80 10.48 -2.84
CA ASN A 155 -1.98 9.75 -4.10
C ASN A 155 -2.79 10.54 -5.14
N HIS A 156 -3.66 11.46 -4.71
CA HIS A 156 -4.40 12.34 -5.62
C HIS A 156 -3.45 13.33 -6.31
N PHE A 157 -2.43 13.81 -5.58
CA PHE A 157 -1.47 14.79 -6.09
C PHE A 157 -0.19 14.14 -6.66
N ASP A 158 0.15 12.90 -6.31
CA ASP A 158 1.19 12.10 -6.98
C ASP A 158 0.71 11.62 -8.37
N ARG A 159 0.70 12.56 -9.32
CA ARG A 159 0.31 12.32 -10.72
C ARG A 159 1.17 11.26 -11.41
N LYS A 160 2.43 11.14 -10.98
CA LYS A 160 3.42 10.22 -11.57
C LYS A 160 3.37 8.82 -10.95
N ARG A 161 2.63 8.65 -9.84
CA ARG A 161 2.51 7.40 -9.08
C ARG A 161 3.86 6.79 -8.73
N ASN A 162 4.85 7.64 -8.49
CA ASN A 162 6.21 7.23 -8.17
C ASN A 162 6.51 7.33 -6.66
N GLY A 163 5.51 7.69 -5.85
CA GLY A 163 5.64 7.86 -4.40
C GLY A 163 6.28 9.19 -4.00
N MET A 164 6.35 10.16 -4.93
CA MET A 164 6.99 11.46 -4.72
C MET A 164 6.10 12.58 -5.27
N MET A 165 5.99 13.67 -4.52
CA MET A 165 5.32 14.89 -4.98
C MET A 165 6.35 15.98 -5.29
N GLU A 166 6.12 16.70 -6.39
CA GLU A 166 6.86 17.93 -6.67
C GLU A 166 6.36 19.05 -5.73
N PRO A 167 7.16 20.10 -5.48
CA PRO A 167 6.79 21.15 -4.54
C PRO A 167 5.46 21.82 -4.88
N ASP A 168 5.16 22.02 -6.17
CA ASP A 168 3.90 22.60 -6.63
C ASP A 168 2.70 21.69 -6.33
N ASP A 169 2.86 20.38 -6.51
CA ASP A 169 1.83 19.37 -6.18
C ASP A 169 1.64 19.26 -4.67
N PHE A 170 2.73 19.32 -3.89
CA PHE A 170 2.67 19.33 -2.43
C PHE A 170 1.96 20.59 -1.91
N ARG A 171 2.23 21.76 -2.48
CA ARG A 171 1.51 23.00 -2.13
C ARG A 171 0.02 22.89 -2.41
N ALA A 172 -0.35 22.37 -3.57
CA ALA A 172 -1.75 22.14 -3.92
C ALA A 172 -2.41 21.13 -2.97
N CYS A 173 -1.69 20.11 -2.53
CA CYS A 173 -2.14 19.14 -1.54
C CYS A 173 -2.46 19.81 -0.19
N LEU A 174 -1.55 20.62 0.34
CA LEU A 174 -1.77 21.34 1.60
C LEU A 174 -2.96 22.30 1.53
N ILE A 175 -3.12 23.03 0.42
CA ILE A 175 -4.27 23.90 0.20
C ILE A 175 -5.57 23.09 0.16
N SER A 176 -5.57 21.92 -0.50
CA SER A 176 -6.73 21.02 -0.55
C SER A 176 -7.11 20.45 0.82
N MET A 177 -6.16 20.36 1.75
CA MET A 177 -6.39 19.98 3.14
C MET A 177 -6.82 21.15 4.03
N GLY A 178 -6.91 22.37 3.49
CA GLY A 178 -7.37 23.56 4.21
C GLY A 178 -6.26 24.44 4.79
N TYR A 179 -4.98 24.17 4.48
CA TYR A 179 -3.88 25.04 4.88
C TYR A 179 -3.78 26.24 3.92
N ASP A 180 -3.93 27.46 4.42
CA ASP A 180 -3.65 28.68 3.67
C ASP A 180 -2.20 29.12 3.93
N LEU A 181 -1.33 28.87 2.95
CA LEU A 181 0.11 29.06 3.08
C LEU A 181 0.60 30.12 2.10
N GLY A 182 1.07 31.24 2.65
CA GLY A 182 1.83 32.24 1.90
C GLY A 182 3.19 31.70 1.43
N GLU A 183 3.82 32.37 0.46
CA GLU A 183 5.11 31.95 -0.12
C GLU A 183 6.21 31.71 0.92
N VAL A 184 6.30 32.60 1.92
CA VAL A 184 7.33 32.52 2.97
C VAL A 184 7.12 31.28 3.85
N GLU A 185 5.86 30.99 4.16
CA GLU A 185 5.50 29.86 5.01
C GLU A 185 5.71 28.54 4.27
N PHE A 186 5.32 28.48 3.00
CA PHE A 186 5.56 27.31 2.17
C PHE A 186 7.06 27.03 1.99
N ALA A 187 7.88 28.06 1.78
CA ALA A 187 9.33 27.91 1.71
C ALA A 187 9.92 27.37 3.02
N ARG A 188 9.42 27.82 4.18
CA ARG A 188 9.79 27.28 5.50
C ARG A 188 9.45 25.80 5.58
N ILE A 189 8.22 25.42 5.23
CA ILE A 189 7.77 24.02 5.25
C ILE A 189 8.64 23.15 4.34
N MET A 190 8.96 23.62 3.13
CA MET A 190 9.84 22.91 2.20
C MET A 190 11.22 22.61 2.78
N THR A 191 11.80 23.51 3.58
CA THR A 191 13.08 23.23 4.26
C THR A 191 12.98 22.14 5.34
N MET A 192 11.78 21.89 5.87
CA MET A 192 11.53 20.83 6.85
C MET A 192 11.28 19.47 6.18
N VAL A 193 10.52 19.44 5.09
CA VAL A 193 10.15 18.20 4.39
C VAL A 193 11.20 17.75 3.35
N ASP A 194 12.02 18.67 2.86
CA ASP A 194 13.10 18.40 1.92
C ASP A 194 14.41 19.11 2.36
N PRO A 195 15.03 18.65 3.46
CA PRO A 195 16.27 19.26 3.96
C PRO A 195 17.46 19.06 3.02
N ASN A 196 17.39 18.08 2.12
CA ASN A 196 18.44 17.78 1.15
C ASN A 196 18.28 18.58 -0.15
N ALA A 197 17.21 19.38 -0.29
CA ALA A 197 16.86 20.09 -1.52
C ALA A 197 16.83 19.17 -2.75
N ALA A 198 16.30 17.95 -2.58
CA ALA A 198 16.09 16.99 -3.64
C ALA A 198 15.03 17.47 -4.66
N GLY A 199 14.21 18.46 -4.28
CA GLY A 199 13.12 19.00 -5.08
C GLY A 199 11.91 18.07 -5.12
N VAL A 200 11.82 17.12 -4.18
CA VAL A 200 10.74 16.13 -4.10
C VAL A 200 10.37 15.88 -2.64
N VAL A 201 9.07 15.75 -2.39
CA VAL A 201 8.52 15.41 -1.07
C VAL A 201 8.08 13.96 -1.08
N THR A 202 8.69 13.15 -0.22
CA THR A 202 8.30 11.73 -0.05
C THR A 202 7.07 11.61 0.84
N PHE A 203 6.34 10.49 0.72
CA PHE A 203 5.20 10.22 1.60
C PHE A 203 5.59 10.22 3.10
N GLN A 204 6.80 9.75 3.43
CA GLN A 204 7.27 9.76 4.82
C GLN A 204 7.46 11.19 5.34
N ALA A 205 8.14 12.06 4.57
CA ALA A 205 8.32 13.46 4.94
C ALA A 205 6.99 14.21 5.05
N PHE A 206 6.04 13.87 4.17
CA PHE A 206 4.68 14.38 4.22
C PHE A 206 3.97 14.02 5.53
N ILE A 207 3.98 12.73 5.91
CA ILE A 207 3.39 12.28 7.17
C ILE A 207 4.10 12.90 8.37
N ASP A 208 5.43 12.97 8.36
CA ASP A 208 6.19 13.59 9.45
C ASP A 208 5.79 15.06 9.66
N PHE A 209 5.53 15.80 8.57
CA PHE A 209 5.01 17.16 8.64
C PHE A 209 3.58 17.20 9.15
N MET A 210 2.66 16.44 8.54
CA MET A 210 1.24 16.46 8.91
C MET A 210 1.03 16.10 10.38
N THR A 211 1.74 15.08 10.87
CA THR A 211 1.65 14.63 12.26
C THR A 211 2.23 15.62 13.25
N ARG A 212 3.29 16.33 12.86
CA ARG A 212 3.88 17.39 13.68
C ARG A 212 2.96 18.61 13.77
N GLU A 213 2.39 19.06 12.66
CA GLU A 213 1.50 20.22 12.65
C GLU A 213 0.19 19.93 13.41
N THR A 214 -0.39 18.73 13.28
CA THR A 214 -1.56 18.35 14.10
C THR A 214 -1.22 18.28 15.58
N ALA A 215 -0.05 17.74 15.94
CA ALA A 215 0.41 17.70 17.34
C ALA A 215 0.69 19.10 17.90
N GLU A 216 1.15 20.05 17.07
CA GLU A 216 1.39 21.44 17.45
C GLU A 216 0.07 22.26 17.52
N THR A 217 -0.97 21.89 16.76
CA THR A 217 -2.28 22.61 16.73
C THR A 217 -3.26 22.15 17.83
N ASP A 218 -3.16 20.90 18.30
CA ASP A 218 -4.07 20.30 19.28
C ASP A 218 -3.54 20.35 20.73
N THR A 219 -2.68 21.32 21.07
CA THR A 219 -2.20 21.45 22.46
C THR A 219 -3.28 22.09 23.35
N ALA A 220 -3.41 21.59 24.58
CA ALA A 220 -4.28 22.19 25.60
C ALA A 220 -4.03 23.70 25.73
N GLU A 221 -2.77 24.13 25.57
CA GLU A 221 -2.30 25.51 25.66
C GLU A 221 -2.89 26.42 24.57
N GLN A 222 -3.01 25.94 23.34
CA GLN A 222 -3.62 26.72 22.25
C GLN A 222 -5.13 26.81 22.37
N VAL A 223 -5.79 25.75 22.84
CA VAL A 223 -7.22 25.78 23.13
C VAL A 223 -7.51 26.72 24.31
N VAL A 224 -6.67 26.70 25.34
CA VAL A 224 -6.71 27.66 26.45
C VAL A 224 -6.52 29.09 25.95
N ALA A 225 -5.55 29.33 25.06
CA ALA A 225 -5.33 30.66 24.47
C ALA A 225 -6.54 31.15 23.68
N SER A 226 -7.18 30.27 22.91
CA SER A 226 -8.39 30.58 22.15
C SER A 226 -9.56 30.95 23.06
N PHE A 227 -9.82 30.16 24.11
CA PHE A 227 -10.85 30.49 25.10
C PHE A 227 -10.54 31.76 25.89
N LYS A 228 -9.26 32.04 26.16
CA LYS A 228 -8.83 33.28 26.81
C LYS A 228 -9.16 34.51 25.97
N ILE A 229 -9.01 34.44 24.64
CA ILE A 229 -9.40 35.51 23.72
C ILE A 229 -10.93 35.69 23.76
N LEU A 230 -11.70 34.60 23.68
CA LEU A 230 -13.17 34.65 23.74
C LEU A 230 -13.69 35.22 25.07
N ALA A 231 -12.99 34.94 26.17
CA ALA A 231 -13.29 35.45 27.50
C ALA A 231 -12.84 36.90 27.73
N GLY A 232 -12.17 37.53 26.76
CA GLY A 232 -11.61 38.87 26.89
C GLY A 232 -10.51 38.96 27.95
N ASP A 233 -9.52 38.06 27.87
CA ASP A 233 -8.35 37.94 28.76
C ASP A 233 -8.66 37.52 30.21
N LYS A 234 -9.90 37.14 30.51
CA LYS A 234 -10.27 36.59 31.82
C LYS A 234 -9.86 35.11 31.93
N ASN A 235 -9.53 34.68 33.14
CA ASN A 235 -9.21 33.28 33.45
C ASN A 235 -10.47 32.39 33.60
N TYR A 236 -11.65 32.92 33.31
CA TYR A 236 -12.93 32.22 33.33
C TYR A 236 -13.79 32.70 32.17
N ILE A 237 -14.75 31.88 31.74
CA ILE A 237 -15.72 32.23 30.69
C ILE A 237 -17.14 32.00 31.21
N THR A 238 -18.12 32.82 30.80
CA THR A 238 -19.52 32.61 31.20
C THR A 238 -20.33 31.85 30.13
N PRO A 239 -21.42 31.17 30.52
CA PRO A 239 -22.32 30.51 29.56
C PRO A 239 -22.88 31.46 28.49
N GLU A 240 -23.11 32.73 28.84
CA GLU A 240 -23.57 33.75 27.90
C GLU A 240 -22.50 34.13 26.88
N GLU A 241 -21.24 34.23 27.30
CA GLU A 241 -20.11 34.48 26.42
C GLU A 241 -19.93 33.31 25.43
N LEU A 242 -19.99 32.06 25.91
CA LEU A 242 -19.94 30.87 25.04
C LEU A 242 -21.08 30.85 24.02
N ARG A 243 -22.33 31.13 24.43
CA ARG A 243 -23.49 31.17 23.51
C ARG A 243 -23.44 32.32 22.51
N ARG A 244 -22.72 33.41 22.83
CA ARG A 244 -22.58 34.57 21.94
C ARG A 244 -21.52 34.35 20.88
N GLU A 245 -20.41 33.72 21.24
CA GLU A 245 -19.25 33.58 20.36
C GLU A 245 -19.22 32.23 19.61
N LEU A 246 -19.89 31.18 20.11
CA LEU A 246 -19.91 29.85 19.50
C LEU A 246 -21.29 29.45 18.98
N PRO A 247 -21.37 28.57 17.97
CA PRO A 247 -22.62 27.93 17.55
C PRO A 247 -23.34 27.25 18.71
N ALA A 248 -24.68 27.26 18.69
CA ALA A 248 -25.52 26.80 19.80
C ALA A 248 -25.15 25.39 20.31
N GLU A 249 -24.88 24.43 19.42
CA GLU A 249 -24.51 23.07 19.83
C GLU A 249 -23.15 23.00 20.53
N GLN A 250 -22.15 23.77 20.05
CA GLN A 250 -20.81 23.81 20.64
C GLN A 250 -20.81 24.55 21.99
N ALA A 251 -21.59 25.62 22.10
CA ALA A 251 -21.77 26.35 23.35
C ALA A 251 -22.39 25.46 24.44
N GLU A 252 -23.48 24.75 24.12
CA GLU A 252 -24.13 23.83 25.08
C GLU A 252 -23.22 22.64 25.44
N TYR A 253 -22.43 22.14 24.50
CA TYR A 253 -21.42 21.12 24.79
C TYR A 253 -20.38 21.61 25.82
N CYS A 254 -19.82 22.80 25.61
CA CYS A 254 -18.84 23.40 26.52
C CYS A 254 -19.46 23.65 27.91
N ILE A 255 -20.66 24.23 27.99
CA ILE A 255 -21.35 24.51 29.26
C ILE A 255 -21.60 23.23 30.06
N ARG A 256 -21.92 22.11 29.39
CA ARG A 256 -22.19 20.84 30.05
C ARG A 256 -20.91 20.13 30.53
N ARG A 257 -19.78 20.34 29.86
CA ARG A 257 -18.52 19.64 30.13
C ARG A 257 -17.54 20.43 31.00
N MET A 258 -17.60 21.77 31.00
CA MET A 258 -16.71 22.61 31.80
C MET A 258 -17.09 22.58 33.27
N ALA A 259 -16.09 22.50 34.14
CA ALA A 259 -16.28 22.63 35.58
C ALA A 259 -16.50 24.10 35.96
N PRO A 260 -17.21 24.40 37.06
CA PRO A 260 -17.33 25.75 37.57
C PRO A 260 -15.97 26.29 38.06
N TYR A 261 -15.68 27.54 37.73
CA TYR A 261 -14.43 28.20 38.10
C TYR A 261 -14.36 28.47 39.60
N LYS A 262 -13.23 28.12 40.22
CA LYS A 262 -13.03 28.18 41.69
C LYS A 262 -12.20 29.38 42.17
N GLY A 263 -11.72 30.24 41.27
CA GLY A 263 -10.89 31.39 41.63
C GLY A 263 -11.69 32.57 42.20
N SER A 264 -11.03 33.41 43.01
CA SER A 264 -11.65 34.61 43.61
C SER A 264 -11.92 35.69 42.55
N GLY A 265 -13.11 36.28 42.56
CA GLY A 265 -13.47 37.42 41.70
C GLY A 265 -14.30 37.06 40.46
N ALA A 266 -14.71 35.80 40.30
CA ALA A 266 -15.59 35.38 39.21
C ALA A 266 -17.08 35.49 39.59
N PRO A 267 -17.96 35.84 38.64
CA PRO A 267 -19.41 35.84 38.83
C PRO A 267 -19.97 34.41 39.02
N SER A 268 -21.17 34.31 39.62
CA SER A 268 -21.85 33.03 39.80
C SER A 268 -22.14 32.37 38.45
N GLY A 269 -21.71 31.13 38.27
CA GLY A 269 -21.87 30.39 37.02
C GLY A 269 -20.70 30.49 36.04
N ALA A 270 -19.59 31.12 36.43
CA ALA A 270 -18.36 31.12 35.63
C ALA A 270 -17.78 29.70 35.47
N LEU A 271 -17.24 29.43 34.29
CA LEU A 271 -16.70 28.13 33.87
C LEU A 271 -15.18 28.19 33.71
N ASP A 272 -14.53 27.08 34.04
CA ASP A 272 -13.09 26.89 33.95
C ASP A 272 -12.71 26.19 32.64
N TYR A 273 -12.33 27.00 31.65
CA TYR A 273 -11.88 26.49 30.36
C TYR A 273 -10.47 25.89 30.42
N VAL A 274 -9.65 26.25 31.41
CA VAL A 274 -8.29 25.70 31.57
C VAL A 274 -8.36 24.24 32.02
N ALA A 275 -9.16 23.97 33.06
CA ALA A 275 -9.40 22.60 33.51
C ALA A 275 -10.06 21.75 32.41
N PHE A 276 -10.95 22.33 31.61
CA PHE A 276 -11.59 21.64 30.49
C PHE A 276 -10.60 21.30 29.38
N SER A 277 -9.76 22.24 28.93
CA SER A 277 -8.74 21.98 27.92
C SER A 277 -7.70 20.97 28.42
N SER A 278 -7.25 21.08 29.67
CA SER A 278 -6.36 20.10 30.26
C SER A 278 -7.01 18.73 30.42
N ALA A 279 -8.32 18.62 30.68
CA ALA A 279 -9.00 17.33 30.74
C ALA A 279 -9.25 16.72 29.34
N LEU A 280 -9.49 17.56 28.34
CA LEU A 280 -9.75 17.11 26.97
C LEU A 280 -8.48 16.56 26.29
N TYR A 281 -7.32 17.14 26.61
CA TYR A 281 -6.03 16.77 26.00
C TYR A 281 -5.03 16.09 26.97
N GLY A 282 -5.25 16.15 28.29
CA GLY A 282 -4.32 15.66 29.31
C GLY A 282 -4.65 14.29 29.91
N GLU A 283 -5.66 13.58 29.41
CA GLU A 283 -5.90 12.16 29.76
C GLU A 283 -5.19 11.16 28.83
N SER A 284 -4.31 11.62 27.93
CA SER A 284 -3.56 10.74 27.00
C SER A 284 -2.12 10.39 27.43
N ASP A 285 -1.72 10.67 28.68
CA ASP A 285 -0.41 10.30 29.24
C ASP A 285 -0.54 9.43 30.51
N LEU A 286 -1.36 8.38 30.47
CA LEU A 286 -1.40 7.32 31.48
C LEU A 286 -1.71 5.93 30.91
#